data_AF-A0A7S4JHT4-F1
#
_entry.id   AF-A0A7S4JHT4-F1
#
_cell.length_a   1.000
_cell.length_b   1.000
_cell.length_c   1.000
_cell.angle_alpha   90.00
_cell.angle_beta   90.00
_cell.angle_gamma   90.00
#
_symmetry.space_group_name_H-M   'P 1'
#
loop_
_entity.id
_entity.type
_entity.pdbx_description
1 polymer ?
#
loop_
_entity_poly.entity_id
_entity_poly.type
_entity_poly.pdbx_seq_one_letter_code
_entity_poly.pdbx_strand_id
1 'polypeptide(L)'
;KELDIAQGQSKSNSGIVHGGYDAKNGTVKAKVVRKGNQMFEKLNEELEFGYKKIGSLVIAFNEREEQKLNELYKNGKANGVDDVRLISGEEAREMEPALSLGVRKALHCPS
;
A
#
# COMPACT_ATOMS: atom_id res chain seq x y z
N LYS A 1 -12.83 29.57 -9.24
CA LYS A 1 -12.75 28.57 -10.32
C LYS A 1 -11.26 28.34 -10.56
N GLU A 2 -10.79 27.09 -10.63
CA GLU A 2 -9.36 26.78 -10.81
C GLU A 2 -8.84 27.35 -12.14
N LEU A 3 -7.55 27.70 -12.16
CA LEU A 3 -6.88 28.34 -13.30
C LEU A 3 -6.37 27.33 -14.34
N ASP A 4 -6.19 26.06 -13.95
CA ASP A 4 -5.68 24.99 -14.81
C ASP A 4 -6.23 23.61 -14.39
N ILE A 5 -5.94 22.57 -15.17
CA ILE A 5 -6.26 21.18 -14.86
C ILE A 5 -5.47 20.68 -13.64
N ALA A 6 -6.01 19.67 -12.98
CA ALA A 6 -5.41 19.02 -11.80
C ALA A 6 -5.14 19.92 -10.58
N GLN A 7 -5.62 21.17 -10.52
CA GLN A 7 -5.36 22.07 -9.38
C GLN A 7 -6.16 21.75 -8.10
N GLY A 8 -7.03 20.74 -8.13
CA GLY A 8 -7.77 20.25 -6.95
C GLY A 8 -7.07 19.08 -6.24
N GLN A 9 -7.89 18.13 -5.78
CA GLN A 9 -7.43 16.96 -5.00
C GLN A 9 -6.40 16.09 -5.74
N SER A 10 -6.43 16.08 -7.07
CA SER A 10 -5.44 15.34 -7.88
C SER A 10 -4.01 15.86 -7.71
N LYS A 11 -3.80 17.14 -7.40
CA LYS A 11 -2.48 17.71 -7.04
C LYS A 11 -2.16 17.56 -5.56
N SER A 12 -3.17 17.49 -4.70
CA SER A 12 -3.02 17.50 -3.25
C SER A 12 -3.31 16.13 -2.62
N ASN A 13 -2.53 15.11 -3.02
CA ASN A 13 -2.56 13.78 -2.42
C ASN A 13 -1.13 13.22 -2.29
N SER A 14 -0.99 12.04 -1.68
CA SER A 14 0.31 11.41 -1.42
C SER A 14 0.99 10.81 -2.66
N GLY A 15 0.30 10.71 -3.80
CA GLY A 15 0.81 10.04 -4.99
C GLY A 15 0.95 8.51 -4.86
N ILE A 16 0.38 7.91 -3.81
CA ILE A 16 0.51 6.47 -3.55
C ILE A 16 -0.46 5.68 -4.42
N VAL A 17 0.07 4.71 -5.15
CA VAL A 17 -0.73 3.66 -5.78
C VAL A 17 -1.00 2.58 -4.73
N HIS A 18 -2.21 2.58 -4.18
CA HIS A 18 -2.57 1.68 -3.09
C HIS A 18 -2.65 0.21 -3.56
N GLY A 19 -2.01 -0.72 -2.84
CA GLY A 19 -2.05 -2.16 -3.13
C GLY A 19 -3.43 -2.80 -2.89
N GLY A 20 -4.29 -2.18 -2.08
CA GLY A 20 -5.69 -2.57 -1.88
C GLY A 20 -6.01 -3.41 -0.64
N TYR A 21 -5.00 -3.69 0.21
CA TYR A 21 -5.17 -4.48 1.43
C TYR A 21 -5.94 -3.76 2.55
N ASP A 22 -6.10 -2.44 2.47
CA ASP A 22 -6.79 -1.58 3.44
C ASP A 22 -8.22 -1.20 3.01
N ALA A 23 -8.57 -1.41 1.73
CA ALA A 23 -9.91 -1.16 1.25
C ALA A 23 -10.90 -2.16 1.85
N LYS A 24 -12.00 -1.69 2.43
CA LYS A 24 -13.03 -2.58 3.02
C LYS A 24 -13.53 -3.58 1.98
N ASN A 25 -13.37 -4.87 2.25
CA ASN A 25 -13.82 -5.94 1.37
C ASN A 25 -15.32 -5.80 1.01
N GLY A 26 -15.67 -6.23 -0.20
CA GLY A 26 -17.02 -6.15 -0.75
C GLY A 26 -17.45 -4.77 -1.28
N THR A 27 -16.68 -3.71 -1.03
CA THR A 27 -16.98 -2.37 -1.54
C THR A 27 -16.55 -2.17 -2.99
N VAL A 28 -17.12 -1.15 -3.66
CA VAL A 28 -16.65 -0.71 -4.99
C VAL A 28 -15.16 -0.34 -4.93
N LYS A 29 -14.71 0.34 -3.86
CA LYS A 29 -13.30 0.71 -3.66
C LYS A 29 -12.40 -0.52 -3.72
N ALA A 30 -12.74 -1.60 -3.01
CA ALA A 30 -11.94 -2.84 -3.02
C ALA A 30 -11.88 -3.48 -4.43
N LYS A 31 -12.96 -3.41 -5.21
CA LYS A 31 -12.99 -3.95 -6.58
C LYS A 31 -12.10 -3.15 -7.54
N VAL A 32 -12.13 -1.82 -7.46
CA VAL A 32 -11.42 -0.96 -8.42
C VAL A 32 -9.96 -0.73 -8.05
N VAL A 33 -9.60 -0.73 -6.75
CA VAL A 33 -8.23 -0.46 -6.31
C VAL A 33 -7.25 -1.51 -6.82
N ARG A 34 -7.59 -2.81 -6.72
CA ARG A 34 -6.69 -3.89 -7.16
C ARG A 34 -6.49 -3.87 -8.67
N LYS A 35 -7.58 -3.72 -9.43
CA LYS A 35 -7.53 -3.59 -10.89
C LYS A 35 -6.73 -2.35 -11.30
N GLY A 36 -6.95 -1.22 -10.64
CA GLY A 36 -6.23 0.04 -10.91
C GLY A 36 -4.73 -0.08 -10.64
N ASN A 37 -4.34 -0.61 -9.47
CA ASN A 37 -2.95 -0.84 -9.08
C ASN A 37 -2.18 -1.64 -10.16
N GLN A 38 -2.77 -2.72 -10.67
CA GLN A 38 -2.15 -3.57 -11.72
C GLN A 38 -1.95 -2.86 -13.06
N MET A 39 -2.61 -1.73 -13.31
CA MET A 39 -2.49 -0.98 -14.57
C MET A 39 -1.33 0.01 -14.56
N PHE A 40 -0.80 0.41 -13.39
CA PHE A 40 0.13 1.55 -13.29
C PHE A 40 1.48 1.33 -13.97
N GLU A 41 2.04 0.12 -13.92
CA GLU A 41 3.31 -0.19 -14.61
C GLU A 41 3.17 0.07 -16.11
N LYS A 42 2.18 -0.58 -16.75
CA LYS A 42 1.90 -0.42 -18.18
C LYS A 42 1.56 1.03 -18.54
N LEU A 43 0.74 1.71 -17.74
CA LEU A 43 0.42 3.12 -17.99
C LEU A 43 1.67 4.00 -17.95
N ASN A 44 2.61 3.71 -17.05
CA ASN A 44 3.85 4.46 -16.97
C ASN A 44 4.79 4.16 -18.14
N GLU A 45 4.82 2.93 -18.65
CA GLU A 45 5.52 2.60 -19.91
C GLU A 45 4.95 3.39 -21.10
N GLU A 46 3.63 3.58 -21.15
CA GLU A 46 2.95 4.27 -22.25
C GLU A 46 3.01 5.81 -22.15
N LEU A 47 3.01 6.37 -20.94
CA LEU A 47 2.81 7.80 -20.69
C LEU A 47 4.00 8.49 -20.00
N GLU A 48 4.98 7.73 -19.51
CA GLU A 48 6.24 8.23 -18.93
C GLU A 48 6.08 9.24 -17.77
N PHE A 49 5.17 8.99 -16.83
CA PHE A 49 4.89 9.91 -15.71
C PHE A 49 5.71 9.65 -14.42
N GLY A 50 6.74 8.80 -14.49
CA GLY A 50 7.69 8.58 -13.39
C GLY A 50 7.20 7.70 -12.24
N TYR A 51 6.25 6.81 -12.48
CA TYR A 51 5.82 5.81 -11.49
C TYR A 51 6.98 4.90 -11.07
N LYS A 52 7.03 4.58 -9.78
CA LYS A 52 7.97 3.61 -9.21
C LYS A 52 7.21 2.65 -8.30
N LYS A 53 7.37 1.35 -8.56
CA LYS A 53 6.85 0.29 -7.69
C LYS A 53 7.85 -0.01 -6.59
N ILE A 54 7.65 0.65 -5.45
CA ILE A 54 8.53 0.56 -4.27
C ILE A 54 7.92 -0.27 -3.13
N GLY A 55 6.68 -0.72 -3.30
CA GLY A 55 5.92 -1.41 -2.27
C GLY A 55 5.50 -0.50 -1.11
N SER A 56 4.99 -1.11 -0.03
CA SER A 56 4.58 -0.42 1.19
C SER A 56 4.76 -1.30 2.43
N LEU A 57 5.04 -0.65 3.56
CA LEU A 57 5.12 -1.27 4.87
C LEU A 57 4.12 -0.61 5.83
N VAL A 58 3.33 -1.42 6.53
CA VAL A 58 2.54 -0.99 7.69
C VAL A 58 3.17 -1.56 8.95
N ILE A 59 3.59 -0.68 9.86
CA ILE A 59 4.45 -1.02 11.00
C ILE A 59 3.62 -1.17 12.27
N ALA A 60 3.96 -2.14 13.12
CA ALA A 60 3.41 -2.33 14.46
C ALA A 60 4.49 -2.23 15.55
N PHE A 61 4.19 -1.44 16.57
CA PHE A 61 5.02 -1.19 17.75
C PHE A 61 4.50 -1.86 19.03
N ASN A 62 3.29 -2.39 19.00
CA ASN A 62 2.66 -3.08 20.14
C ASN A 62 1.73 -4.21 19.68
N GLU A 63 1.30 -5.04 20.61
CA GLU A 63 0.46 -6.22 20.33
C GLU A 63 -0.89 -5.87 19.69
N ARG A 64 -1.48 -4.72 20.07
CA ARG A 64 -2.75 -4.26 19.50
C ARG A 64 -2.58 -3.90 18.01
N GLU A 65 -1.47 -3.26 17.65
CA GLU A 65 -1.15 -2.97 16.26
C GLU A 65 -0.81 -4.25 15.48
N GLU A 66 -0.16 -5.24 16.09
CA GLU A 66 0.06 -6.54 15.45
C GLU A 66 -1.27 -7.24 15.11
N GLN A 67 -2.25 -7.20 16.02
CA GLN A 67 -3.60 -7.67 15.74
C GLN A 67 -4.20 -6.94 14.53
N LYS A 68 -3.98 -5.62 14.43
CA LYS A 68 -4.44 -4.84 13.28
C LYS A 68 -3.76 -5.24 11.98
N LEU A 69 -2.47 -5.56 12.00
CA LEU A 69 -1.77 -6.10 10.82
C LEU A 69 -2.37 -7.43 10.37
N ASN A 70 -2.75 -8.31 11.32
CA ASN A 70 -3.42 -9.58 10.99
C ASN A 70 -4.79 -9.35 10.33
N GLU A 71 -5.56 -8.34 10.76
CA GLU A 71 -6.80 -7.94 10.11
C GLU A 71 -6.57 -7.45 8.68
N LEU A 72 -5.59 -6.56 8.49
CA LEU A 72 -5.23 -6.02 7.17
C LEU A 72 -4.74 -7.13 6.23
N TYR A 73 -3.93 -8.07 6.73
CA TYR A 73 -3.49 -9.24 5.98
C TYR A 73 -4.67 -10.07 5.48
N LYS A 74 -5.61 -10.42 6.38
CA LYS A 74 -6.82 -11.19 6.01
C LYS A 74 -7.68 -10.43 5.00
N ASN A 75 -7.88 -9.13 5.20
CA ASN A 75 -8.64 -8.29 4.28
C ASN A 75 -7.97 -8.19 2.90
N GLY A 76 -6.65 -8.03 2.84
CA GLY A 76 -5.88 -8.04 1.60
C GLY A 76 -6.02 -9.34 0.83
N LYS A 77 -5.91 -10.49 1.50
CA LYS A 77 -6.16 -11.79 0.89
C LYS A 77 -7.61 -11.89 0.36
N ALA A 78 -8.59 -11.43 1.11
CA ALA A 78 -9.99 -11.40 0.66
C ALA A 78 -10.22 -10.44 -0.53
N ASN A 79 -9.39 -9.42 -0.70
CA ASN A 79 -9.41 -8.48 -1.82
C ASN A 79 -8.57 -8.94 -3.05
N GLY A 80 -7.93 -10.12 -2.99
CA GLY A 80 -7.07 -10.61 -4.07
C GLY A 80 -5.69 -9.93 -4.15
N VAL A 81 -5.23 -9.35 -3.04
CA VAL A 81 -3.85 -8.87 -2.88
C VAL A 81 -3.00 -10.06 -2.44
N ASP A 82 -2.58 -10.88 -3.39
CA ASP A 82 -1.97 -12.17 -3.09
C ASP A 82 -0.55 -12.12 -2.57
N ASP A 83 0.15 -11.04 -2.87
CA ASP A 83 1.55 -10.80 -2.57
C ASP A 83 1.78 -10.08 -1.24
N VAL A 84 0.71 -9.74 -0.50
CA VAL A 84 0.80 -9.19 0.85
C VAL A 84 1.33 -10.24 1.84
N ARG A 85 2.25 -9.84 2.72
CA ARG A 85 2.89 -10.74 3.69
C ARG A 85 3.02 -10.05 5.04
N LEU A 86 2.95 -10.86 6.09
CA LEU A 86 3.35 -10.44 7.43
C LEU A 86 4.82 -10.80 7.62
N ILE A 87 5.64 -9.82 8.01
CA ILE A 87 7.07 -9.99 8.25
C ILE A 87 7.41 -9.55 9.68
N SER A 88 8.50 -10.10 10.22
CA SER A 88 9.05 -9.70 11.51
C SER A 88 9.57 -8.26 11.50
N GLY A 89 9.76 -7.68 12.68
CA GLY A 89 10.41 -6.38 12.79
C GLY A 89 11.88 -6.39 12.35
N GLU A 90 12.55 -7.54 12.42
CA GLU A 90 13.91 -7.73 11.91
C GLU A 90 13.94 -7.66 10.39
N GLU A 91 13.12 -8.46 9.70
CA GLU A 91 12.97 -8.40 8.23
C GLU A 91 12.58 -7.00 7.75
N ALA A 92 11.70 -6.31 8.48
CA ALA A 92 11.33 -4.94 8.14
C ALA A 92 12.54 -3.98 8.22
N ARG A 93 13.42 -4.15 9.21
CA ARG A 93 14.65 -3.36 9.35
C ARG A 93 15.73 -3.75 8.34
N GLU A 94 15.77 -4.99 7.88
CA GLU A 94 16.64 -5.38 6.77
C GLU A 94 16.25 -4.65 5.48
N MET A 95 14.95 -4.46 5.25
CA MET A 95 14.44 -3.67 4.13
C MET A 95 14.65 -2.16 4.33
N GLU A 96 14.35 -1.66 5.53
CA GLU A 96 14.41 -0.25 5.88
C GLU A 96 15.23 -0.04 7.18
N PRO A 97 16.57 0.08 7.07
CA PRO A 97 17.47 0.13 8.24
C PRO A 97 17.25 1.31 9.20
N ALA A 98 16.57 2.36 8.74
CA ALA A 98 16.23 3.53 9.54
C ALA A 98 15.01 3.30 10.47
N LEU A 99 14.32 2.16 10.35
CA LEU A 99 13.20 1.84 11.22
C LEU A 99 13.64 1.64 12.68
N SER A 100 12.78 2.06 13.60
CA SER A 100 13.02 1.94 15.03
C SER A 100 13.22 0.48 15.48
N LEU A 101 14.11 0.28 16.45
CA LEU A 101 14.30 -1.01 17.11
C LEU A 101 13.02 -1.50 17.83
N GLY A 102 12.11 -0.58 18.16
CA GLY A 102 10.82 -0.90 18.76
C GLY A 102 9.81 -1.52 17.79
N VAL A 103 10.13 -1.63 16.50
CA VAL A 103 9.26 -2.32 15.53
C VAL A 103 9.21 -3.80 15.84
N ARG A 104 7.99 -4.30 16.07
CA ARG A 104 7.72 -5.70 16.42
C ARG A 104 7.37 -6.54 15.20
N LYS A 105 6.56 -5.98 14.30
CA LYS A 105 6.05 -6.66 13.11
C LYS A 105 5.69 -5.66 12.03
N ALA A 106 5.65 -6.10 10.77
CA ALA A 106 5.13 -5.31 9.67
C ALA A 106 4.25 -6.11 8.71
N LEU A 107 3.36 -5.42 8.02
CA LEU A 107 2.67 -5.91 6.83
C LEU A 107 3.39 -5.31 5.61
N HIS A 108 3.93 -6.17 4.76
CA HIS A 108 4.60 -5.78 3.52
C HIS A 108 3.71 -6.08 2.32
N CYS A 109 3.51 -5.09 1.46
CA CYS A 109 2.85 -5.23 0.16
C CYS A 109 3.79 -4.75 -0.96
N PRO A 110 4.36 -5.67 -1.76
CA PRO A 110 5.23 -5.31 -2.88
C PRO A 110 4.51 -4.60 -4.04
N SER A 111 3.24 -4.95 -4.29
CA SER A 111 2.41 -4.34 -5.34
C SER A 111 1.88 -2.96 -5.02
#